data_AF-A0A7C4H856-F1
#
_entry.id   AF-A0A7C4H856-F1
#
_cell.length_a   1.000
_cell.length_b   1.000
_cell.length_c   1.000
_cell.angle_alpha   90.00
_cell.angle_beta   90.00
_cell.angle_gamma   90.00
#
_symmetry.space_group_name_H-M   'P 1'
#
loop_
_entity.id
_entity.type
_entity.pdbx_description
1 polymer ?
#
loop_
_entity_poly.entity_id
_entity_poly.type
_entity_poly.pdbx_seq_one_letter_code
_entity_poly.pdbx_strand_id
1 'polypeptide(L)'
;MAERAGGFNEEIIAFEESTLPQKIEKMGYNVKARISAEILHHEEDFSLSGWLRKKFYYGETALKYRREFSEYADSQMNIFRRLSIFLKNRRFFSNPLLAWGVLVLKVLEFSSAGLGFLKNAAKERIFHFKRAIQQSDYG
;
A
#
# COMPACT_ATOMS: atom_id res chain seq x y z
N MET A 1 -13.06 -13.62 16.40
CA MET A 1 -12.31 -12.34 16.47
C MET A 1 -12.51 -11.51 15.22
N ALA A 2 -12.34 -12.09 14.02
CA ALA A 2 -12.52 -11.37 12.76
C ALA A 2 -13.91 -10.73 12.58
N GLU A 3 -14.99 -11.46 12.90
CA GLU A 3 -16.36 -10.92 12.88
C GLU A 3 -16.53 -9.74 13.84
N ARG A 4 -15.95 -9.83 15.04
CA ARG A 4 -15.99 -8.74 16.04
C ARG A 4 -15.19 -7.51 15.60
N ALA A 5 -14.17 -7.72 14.78
CA ALA A 5 -13.38 -6.64 14.16
C ALA A 5 -14.01 -6.11 12.86
N GLY A 6 -15.16 -6.65 12.42
CA GLY A 6 -15.84 -6.24 11.20
C GLY A 6 -15.12 -6.62 9.90
N GLY A 7 -14.31 -7.68 9.91
CA GLY A 7 -13.66 -8.21 8.71
C GLY A 7 -12.60 -7.29 8.07
N PHE A 8 -12.21 -7.65 6.84
CA PHE A 8 -11.33 -6.84 6.00
C PHE A 8 -12.04 -5.57 5.51
N ASN A 9 -11.29 -4.52 5.18
CA ASN A 9 -11.85 -3.39 4.47
C ASN A 9 -11.66 -3.58 2.95
N GLU A 10 -12.71 -4.06 2.29
CA GLU A 10 -12.72 -4.34 0.84
C GLU A 10 -12.56 -3.08 -0.03
N GLU A 11 -12.77 -1.89 0.54
CA GLU A 11 -12.57 -0.62 -0.17
C GLU A 11 -11.11 -0.16 -0.17
N ILE A 12 -10.23 -0.86 0.58
CA ILE A 12 -8.79 -0.64 0.63
C ILE A 12 -8.12 -1.83 -0.07
N ILE A 13 -7.42 -1.55 -1.16
CA ILE A 13 -6.81 -2.60 -1.99
C ILE A 13 -5.31 -2.68 -1.70
N ALA A 14 -4.66 -1.52 -1.58
CA ALA A 14 -3.32 -1.47 -1.03
C ALA A 14 -3.38 -1.71 0.48
N PHE A 15 -2.64 -2.70 0.97
CA PHE A 15 -2.57 -3.05 2.41
C PHE A 15 -3.85 -3.66 2.99
N GLU A 16 -4.78 -4.13 2.16
CA GLU A 16 -6.01 -4.82 2.61
C GLU A 16 -5.72 -5.89 3.68
N GLU A 17 -4.74 -6.75 3.41
CA GLU A 17 -4.28 -7.84 4.28
C GLU A 17 -3.83 -7.37 5.67
N SER A 18 -3.39 -6.12 5.78
CA SER A 18 -2.95 -5.53 7.05
C SER A 18 -4.11 -4.99 7.88
N THR A 19 -5.26 -4.67 7.26
CA THR A 19 -6.37 -3.99 7.94
C THR A 19 -6.96 -4.82 9.07
N LEU A 20 -7.23 -6.11 8.83
CA LEU A 20 -7.86 -6.98 9.83
C LEU A 20 -6.94 -7.23 11.05
N PRO A 21 -5.66 -7.61 10.89
CA PRO A 21 -4.74 -7.71 12.03
C PRO A 21 -4.62 -6.42 12.84
N GLN A 22 -4.62 -5.26 12.18
CA GLN A 22 -4.57 -3.96 12.87
C GLN A 22 -5.83 -3.68 13.70
N LYS A 23 -7.02 -3.97 13.15
CA LYS A 23 -8.28 -3.87 13.92
C LYS A 23 -8.27 -4.81 15.13
N ILE A 24 -7.79 -6.04 14.97
CA ILE A 24 -7.68 -7.02 16.06
C ILE A 24 -6.64 -6.57 17.11
N GLU A 25 -5.52 -5.99 16.70
CA GLU A 25 -4.52 -5.43 17.61
C GLU A 25 -5.10 -4.29 18.45
N LYS A 26 -5.91 -3.40 17.85
CA LYS A 26 -6.63 -2.33 18.56
C LYS A 26 -7.61 -2.83 19.62
N MET A 27 -8.13 -4.05 19.47
CA MET A 27 -8.99 -4.69 20.46
C MET A 27 -8.19 -5.29 21.65
N GLY A 28 -6.86 -5.13 21.66
CA GLY A 28 -5.97 -5.62 22.73
C GLY A 28 -5.45 -7.04 22.53
N TYR A 29 -5.64 -7.63 21.35
CA TYR A 29 -5.16 -8.98 21.06
C TYR A 29 -3.75 -8.99 20.45
N ASN A 30 -2.99 -10.04 20.73
CA ASN A 30 -1.68 -10.24 20.13
C ASN A 30 -1.81 -10.85 18.72
N VAL A 31 -1.36 -10.10 17.70
CA VAL A 31 -1.35 -10.51 16.28
C VAL A 31 0.05 -10.79 15.73
N LYS A 32 1.08 -10.83 16.59
CA LYS A 32 2.50 -10.88 16.18
C LYS A 32 3.13 -12.27 16.24
N ALA A 33 2.33 -13.32 16.42
CA ALA A 33 2.82 -14.70 16.37
C ALA A 33 3.44 -15.00 15.01
N ARG A 34 4.59 -15.70 15.00
CA ARG A 34 5.31 -16.10 13.78
C ARG A 34 5.67 -17.57 13.86
N ILE A 35 5.63 -18.24 12.71
CA ILE A 35 6.10 -19.61 12.51
C ILE A 35 7.18 -19.64 11.43
N SER A 36 7.98 -20.70 11.38
CA SER A 36 9.06 -20.87 10.40
C SER A 36 8.65 -21.67 9.16
N ALA A 37 7.35 -21.86 8.92
CA ALA A 37 6.87 -22.55 7.73
C ALA A 37 7.06 -21.67 6.48
N GLU A 38 7.47 -22.29 5.38
CA GLU A 38 7.60 -21.63 4.08
C GLU A 38 6.29 -21.74 3.29
N ILE A 39 5.96 -20.68 2.55
CA ILE A 39 4.81 -20.66 1.64
C ILE A 39 5.38 -20.50 0.23
N LEU A 40 5.11 -21.47 -0.64
CA LEU A 40 5.40 -21.38 -2.06
C LEU A 40 4.30 -20.56 -2.73
N HIS A 41 4.70 -19.40 -3.27
CA HIS A 41 3.82 -18.54 -4.04
C HIS A 41 4.04 -18.82 -5.54
N HIS A 42 3.00 -19.28 -6.22
CA HIS A 42 3.02 -19.45 -7.67
C HIS A 42 2.65 -18.11 -8.33
N GLU A 43 3.66 -17.36 -8.78
CA GLU A 43 3.47 -16.15 -9.60
C GLU A 43 3.82 -16.48 -11.06
N GLU A 44 2.87 -17.12 -11.75
CA GLU A 44 2.99 -17.39 -13.19
C GLU A 44 2.67 -16.11 -14.01
N ASP A 45 3.10 -16.07 -15.27
CA ASP A 45 2.80 -15.01 -16.24
C ASP A 45 3.19 -13.58 -15.82
N PHE A 46 4.37 -13.41 -15.23
CA PHE A 46 4.87 -12.08 -14.88
C PHE A 46 4.98 -11.18 -16.11
N SER A 47 4.22 -10.09 -16.10
CA SER A 47 4.31 -9.00 -17.05
C SER A 47 4.60 -7.70 -16.31
N LEU A 48 5.65 -6.99 -16.73
CA LEU A 48 6.01 -5.70 -16.13
C LEU A 48 4.86 -4.68 -16.24
N SER A 49 4.15 -4.63 -17.36
CA SER A 49 3.04 -3.69 -17.55
C SER A 49 1.85 -4.05 -16.66
N GLY A 50 1.51 -5.35 -16.55
CA GLY A 50 0.48 -5.84 -15.63
C GLY A 50 0.83 -5.55 -14.18
N TRP A 51 2.09 -5.75 -13.80
CA TRP A 51 2.61 -5.45 -12.48
C TRP A 51 2.51 -3.96 -12.12
N LEU A 52 2.95 -3.07 -13.02
CA LEU A 52 2.85 -1.63 -12.80
C LEU A 52 1.40 -1.16 -12.77
N ARG A 53 0.51 -1.68 -13.62
CA ARG A 53 -0.94 -1.39 -13.54
C ARG A 53 -1.52 -1.76 -12.18
N LYS A 54 -1.10 -2.89 -11.60
CA LYS A 54 -1.48 -3.30 -10.24
C LYS A 54 -0.98 -2.29 -9.19
N LYS A 55 0.28 -1.82 -9.29
CA LYS A 55 0.81 -0.78 -8.39
C LYS A 55 0.10 0.55 -8.52
N PHE A 56 -0.26 0.96 -9.73
CA PHE A 56 -1.09 2.15 -9.96
C PHE A 56 -2.42 2.04 -9.22
N TYR A 57 -3.12 0.90 -9.37
CA TYR A 57 -4.40 0.66 -8.71
C TYR A 57 -4.29 0.63 -7.18
N TYR A 58 -3.20 0.08 -6.64
CA TYR A 58 -2.86 0.17 -5.22
C TYR A 58 -2.71 1.64 -4.78
N GLY A 59 -2.04 2.45 -5.58
CA GLY A 59 -1.91 3.89 -5.35
C GLY A 59 -3.26 4.60 -5.16
N GLU A 60 -4.27 4.26 -5.96
CA GLU A 60 -5.59 4.91 -5.91
C GLU A 60 -6.27 4.74 -4.54
N THR A 61 -6.16 3.57 -3.91
CA THR A 61 -6.80 3.30 -2.60
C THR A 61 -5.90 3.62 -1.40
N ALA A 62 -4.61 3.91 -1.62
CA ALA A 62 -3.66 4.15 -0.55
C ALA A 62 -3.98 5.42 0.29
N LEU A 63 -4.68 6.41 -0.28
CA LEU A 63 -5.15 7.58 0.48
C LEU A 63 -6.19 7.21 1.54
N LYS A 64 -7.10 6.29 1.20
CA LYS A 64 -8.10 5.77 2.13
C LYS A 64 -7.45 5.00 3.26
N TYR A 65 -6.52 4.11 2.93
CA TYR A 65 -5.72 3.41 3.93
C TYR A 65 -4.99 4.37 4.88
N ARG A 66 -4.37 5.42 4.34
CA ARG A 66 -3.67 6.42 5.15
C ARG A 66 -4.58 7.17 6.12
N ARG A 67 -5.84 7.43 5.75
CA ARG A 67 -6.81 8.11 6.61
C ARG A 67 -7.32 7.20 7.72
N GLU A 68 -7.63 5.95 7.39
CA GLU A 68 -8.24 5.00 8.34
C GLU A 68 -7.23 4.35 9.29
N PHE A 69 -5.99 4.14 8.83
CA PHE A 69 -4.94 3.43 9.55
C PHE A 69 -3.67 4.29 9.68
N SER A 70 -3.82 5.59 9.94
CA SER A 70 -2.73 6.59 9.93
C SER A 70 -1.50 6.16 10.74
N GLU A 71 -1.70 5.64 11.96
CA GLU A 71 -0.62 5.17 12.84
C GLU A 71 0.25 4.06 12.22
N TYR A 72 -0.34 3.21 11.37
CA TYR A 72 0.36 2.14 10.66
C TYR A 72 0.89 2.61 9.31
N ALA A 73 0.12 3.45 8.62
CA ALA A 73 0.39 3.93 7.28
C ALA A 73 1.72 4.69 7.21
N ASP A 74 2.03 5.55 8.19
CA ASP A 74 3.28 6.31 8.19
C ASP A 74 4.52 5.42 8.24
N SER A 75 4.41 4.27 8.91
CA SER A 75 5.45 3.25 8.95
C SER A 75 5.47 2.41 7.67
N GLN A 76 4.32 1.90 7.24
CA GLN A 76 4.20 0.93 6.15
C GLN A 76 4.33 1.52 4.74
N MET A 77 3.97 2.78 4.56
CA MET A 77 4.04 3.50 3.28
C MET A 77 5.36 4.26 3.10
N ASN A 78 6.21 4.32 4.13
CA ASN A 78 7.47 5.05 4.05
C ASN A 78 8.44 4.42 3.04
N ILE A 79 8.73 5.16 1.98
CA ILE A 79 9.60 4.72 0.87
C ILE A 79 11.02 4.43 1.37
N PHE A 80 11.59 5.29 2.20
CA PHE A 80 12.94 5.09 2.75
C PHE A 80 13.03 3.85 3.61
N ARG A 81 12.03 3.61 4.47
CA ARG A 81 11.97 2.39 5.27
C ARG A 81 11.90 1.16 4.38
N ARG A 82 11.07 1.17 3.33
CA ARG A 82 10.96 0.06 2.38
C ARG A 82 12.26 -0.21 1.64
N LEU A 83 12.94 0.84 1.16
CA LEU A 83 14.25 0.69 0.50
C LEU A 83 15.31 0.19 1.48
N SER A 84 15.27 0.64 2.74
CA SER A 84 16.25 0.24 3.75
C SER A 84 16.25 -1.27 4.03
N ILE A 85 15.14 -1.98 3.81
CA ILE A 85 15.06 -3.44 3.97
C ILE A 85 16.06 -4.14 3.04
N PHE A 86 16.16 -3.67 1.81
CA PHE A 86 17.10 -4.21 0.82
C PHE A 86 18.52 -3.70 1.08
N LEU A 87 18.67 -2.39 1.26
CA LEU A 87 19.98 -1.73 1.33
C LEU A 87 20.77 -2.07 2.61
N LYS A 88 20.10 -2.45 3.70
CA LYS A 88 20.79 -2.89 4.93
C LYS A 88 21.32 -4.32 4.84
N ASN A 89 20.81 -5.13 3.91
CA ASN A 89 21.24 -6.50 3.76
C ASN A 89 22.47 -6.57 2.85
N ARG A 90 23.66 -6.84 3.40
CA ARG A 90 24.91 -6.95 2.61
C ARG A 90 24.82 -7.99 1.49
N ARG A 91 24.05 -9.07 1.69
CA ARG A 91 23.84 -10.12 0.67
C ARG A 91 23.09 -9.62 -0.57
N PHE A 92 22.32 -8.54 -0.43
CA PHE A 92 21.63 -7.92 -1.57
C PHE A 92 22.63 -7.47 -2.64
N PHE A 93 23.81 -7.01 -2.24
CA PHE A 93 24.85 -6.53 -3.15
C PHE A 93 25.77 -7.64 -3.67
N SER A 94 25.56 -8.90 -3.28
CA SER A 94 26.38 -10.02 -3.76
C SER A 94 26.20 -10.30 -5.25
N ASN A 95 25.10 -9.86 -5.86
CA ASN A 95 24.90 -9.88 -7.31
C ASN A 95 24.47 -8.48 -7.79
N PRO A 96 25.39 -7.64 -8.30
CA PRO A 96 25.11 -6.24 -8.61
C PRO A 96 24.09 -6.06 -9.74
N LEU A 97 24.05 -6.97 -10.71
CA LEU A 97 23.09 -6.90 -11.83
C LEU A 97 21.66 -7.13 -11.35
N LEU A 98 21.44 -8.15 -10.51
CA LEU A 98 20.13 -8.42 -9.92
C LEU A 98 19.72 -7.31 -8.94
N ALA A 99 20.66 -6.81 -8.13
CA ALA A 99 20.42 -5.70 -7.21
C ALA A 99 19.93 -4.46 -7.98
N TRP A 100 20.59 -4.12 -9.10
CA TRP A 100 20.18 -3.03 -9.97
C TRP A 100 18.79 -3.25 -10.55
N GLY A 101 18.48 -4.45 -11.04
CA GLY A 101 17.14 -4.80 -11.54
C GLY A 101 16.05 -4.59 -10.49
N VAL A 102 16.28 -5.00 -9.24
CA VAL A 102 15.35 -4.75 -8.12
C VAL A 102 15.18 -3.26 -7.86
N LEU A 103 16.26 -2.47 -7.86
CA LEU A 103 16.18 -1.03 -7.64
C LEU A 103 15.37 -0.33 -8.74
N VAL A 104 15.64 -0.65 -10.01
CA VAL A 104 14.87 -0.13 -11.15
C VAL A 104 13.39 -0.51 -11.02
N LEU A 105 13.09 -1.78 -10.72
CA LEU A 105 11.72 -2.23 -10.51
C LEU A 105 11.04 -1.45 -9.39
N LYS A 106 11.70 -1.24 -8.24
CA LYS A 106 11.15 -0.48 -7.10
C LYS A 106 10.86 0.97 -7.47
N VAL A 107 11.74 1.62 -8.24
CA VAL A 107 11.49 3.00 -8.73
C VAL A 107 10.24 3.04 -9.61
N LEU A 108 10.08 2.08 -10.53
CA LEU A 108 8.89 1.99 -11.38
C LEU A 108 7.62 1.73 -10.57
N GLU A 109 7.68 0.80 -9.60
CA GLU A 109 6.56 0.50 -8.70
C GLU A 109 6.12 1.74 -7.91
N PHE A 110 7.07 2.46 -7.29
CA PHE A 110 6.77 3.66 -6.51
C PHE A 110 6.25 4.80 -7.38
N SER A 111 6.80 4.98 -8.58
CA SER A 111 6.31 5.96 -9.55
C SER A 111 4.87 5.65 -9.93
N SER A 112 4.58 4.39 -10.27
CA SER A 112 3.25 3.96 -10.68
C SER A 112 2.22 4.11 -9.56
N ALA A 113 2.53 3.64 -8.35
CA ALA A 113 1.68 3.84 -7.18
C ALA A 113 1.51 5.33 -6.82
N GLY A 114 2.57 6.13 -6.93
CA GLY A 114 2.51 7.57 -6.71
C GLY A 114 1.56 8.27 -7.68
N LEU A 115 1.59 7.90 -8.97
CA LEU A 115 0.66 8.43 -9.97
C LEU A 115 -0.80 8.07 -9.65
N GLY A 116 -1.07 6.82 -9.25
CA GLY A 116 -2.42 6.40 -8.82
C GLY A 116 -2.91 7.18 -7.60
N PHE A 117 -2.03 7.39 -6.62
CA PHE A 117 -2.32 8.19 -5.42
C PHE A 117 -2.65 9.64 -5.77
N LEU A 118 -1.82 10.29 -6.61
CA LEU A 118 -2.03 11.67 -7.02
C LEU A 118 -3.32 11.84 -7.83
N LYS A 119 -3.62 10.90 -8.73
CA LYS A 119 -4.89 10.89 -9.48
C LYS A 119 -6.09 10.89 -8.55
N ASN A 120 -6.11 10.00 -7.54
CA ASN A 120 -7.24 9.93 -6.62
C ASN A 120 -7.33 11.17 -5.71
N ALA A 121 -6.19 11.67 -5.20
CA ALA A 121 -6.16 12.89 -4.41
C ALA A 121 -6.67 14.12 -5.19
N ALA A 122 -6.31 14.25 -6.46
CA ALA A 122 -6.80 15.32 -7.33
C ALA A 122 -8.31 15.20 -7.57
N LYS A 123 -8.81 13.98 -7.82
CA LYS A 123 -10.24 13.70 -8.01
C LYS A 123 -11.06 14.11 -6.80
N GLU A 124 -10.64 13.75 -5.58
CA GLU A 124 -11.32 14.15 -4.35
C GLU A 124 -11.32 15.67 -4.17
N ARG A 125 -10.19 16.34 -4.40
CA ARG A 125 -10.09 17.80 -4.28
C ARG A 125 -11.04 18.52 -5.23
N ILE A 126 -11.11 18.10 -6.49
CA ILE A 126 -12.04 18.67 -7.48
C ILE A 126 -13.49 18.43 -7.06
N PHE A 127 -13.82 17.23 -6.56
CA PHE A 127 -15.15 16.90 -6.08
C PHE A 127 -15.59 17.81 -4.92
N HIS A 128 -14.73 18.00 -3.91
CA HIS A 128 -15.00 18.90 -2.79
C HIS A 128 -15.15 20.37 -3.22
N PHE A 129 -14.31 20.84 -4.15
CA PHE A 129 -14.40 22.19 -4.69
C PHE A 129 -15.73 22.45 -5.42
N LYS A 130 -16.16 21.54 -6.28
CA LYS A 130 -17.46 21.63 -6.97
C LYS A 130 -18.64 21.67 -5.99
N ARG A 131 -18.57 20.86 -4.93
CA ARG A 131 -19.61 20.82 -3.88
C ARG A 131 -19.68 22.12 -3.07
N ALA A 132 -18.54 22.77 -2.82
CA ALA A 132 -18.50 24.05 -2.11
C ALA A 132 -19.15 25.18 -2.93
N ILE A 133 -18.87 25.25 -4.24
CA ILE A 133 -19.52 26.23 -5.14
C ILE A 133 -21.03 26.00 -5.20
N GLN A 134 -21.47 24.74 -5.32
CA GLN A 134 -22.90 24.42 -5.36
C GLN A 134 -23.62 24.72 -4.03
N GLN A 135 -22.91 24.81 -2.90
CA GLN A 135 -23.53 25.23 -1.63
C GLN A 135 -23.58 26.76 -1.48
N SER A 136 -22.66 27.50 -2.11
CA SER A 136 -22.69 28.97 -2.11
C SER A 136 -23.72 29.56 -3.08
N ASP A 137 -24.08 28.85 -4.15
CA ASP A 137 -25.06 29.33 -5.15
C ASP A 137 -26.53 29.13 -4.71
N TYR A 138 -26.78 28.42 -3.59
CA TYR A 138 -28.12 28.11 -3.06
C TYR A 138 -28.37 28.70 -1.66
N GLY A 139 -27.50 29.59 -1.17
CA GLY A 139 -27.66 30.31 0.11
C GLY A 139 -27.77 31.81 -0.12
#